data_AF-A0A4Q3UFR1-F1
#
_entry.id   AF-A0A4Q3UFR1-F1
#
_cell.length_a   1.000
_cell.length_b   1.000
_cell.length_c   1.000
_cell.angle_alpha   90.00
_cell.angle_beta   90.00
_cell.angle_gamma   90.00
#
_symmetry.space_group_name_H-M   'P 1'
#
loop_
_entity.id
_entity.type
_entity.pdbx_description
1 polymer ?
#
loop_
_entity_poly.entity_id
_entity_poly.type
_entity_poly.pdbx_seq_one_letter_code
_entity_poly.pdbx_strand_id
1 'polypeptide(L)'
;MKLNLTTWLMGKGKLDVGFNFDLSASNGAFSYNGKLHEMDGKVMNRITKPLGMVQINRAKVKDMAFSIKADSYRSAGTMAFRFNDLSVAMLKKDTEKNKLVRQGLISFLANNLIIYSDNPSADKKFTRAVINYTRPETASFFSFIWRSLFTGIKYSVGVTPAKESAIRSKIAQFEQMKVDRTQRRETREMRKRMRNR
;
A
#
# COMPACT_ATOMS: atom_id res chain seq x y z
N MET A 1 25.13 3.33 -18.91
CA MET A 1 24.08 3.54 -19.93
C MET A 1 22.95 4.37 -19.35
N LYS A 2 22.48 5.40 -20.05
CA LYS A 2 21.35 6.25 -19.62
C LYS A 2 20.17 6.07 -20.58
N LEU A 3 18.96 6.06 -20.03
CA LEU A 3 17.73 5.93 -20.79
C LEU A 3 16.68 6.87 -20.21
N ASN A 4 16.04 7.68 -21.06
CA ASN A 4 14.92 8.54 -20.68
C ASN A 4 13.69 8.11 -21.49
N LEU A 5 12.58 7.91 -20.80
CA LEU A 5 11.34 7.41 -21.37
C LEU A 5 10.18 8.30 -20.92
N THR A 6 9.32 8.67 -21.86
CA THR A 6 7.99 9.18 -21.57
C THR A 6 6.99 8.13 -21.99
N THR A 7 6.14 7.71 -21.06
CA THR A 7 5.16 6.64 -21.27
C THR A 7 3.83 6.96 -20.59
N TRP A 8 2.85 6.09 -20.79
CA TRP A 8 1.52 6.20 -20.18
C TRP A 8 1.27 5.01 -19.26
N LEU A 9 1.40 5.24 -17.96
CA LEU A 9 1.07 4.26 -16.94
C LEU A 9 -0.40 3.86 -17.06
N MET A 10 -0.64 2.58 -17.34
CA MET A 10 -1.98 2.01 -17.57
C MET A 10 -2.78 2.74 -18.67
N GLY A 11 -2.10 3.40 -19.62
CA GLY A 11 -2.72 4.18 -20.68
C GLY A 11 -3.44 5.45 -20.21
N LYS A 12 -3.24 5.90 -18.97
CA LYS A 12 -3.97 7.05 -18.39
C LYS A 12 -3.11 8.06 -17.66
N GLY A 13 -2.01 7.66 -17.02
CA GLY A 13 -1.11 8.57 -16.32
C GLY A 13 0.17 8.81 -17.10
N LYS A 14 0.45 10.04 -17.53
CA LYS A 14 1.74 10.36 -18.12
C LYS A 14 2.84 10.11 -17.09
N LEU A 15 3.87 9.38 -17.49
CA LEU A 15 4.98 8.97 -16.63
C LEU A 15 6.29 9.23 -17.38
N ASP A 16 7.09 10.15 -16.85
CA ASP A 16 8.45 10.40 -17.30
C ASP A 16 9.40 9.64 -16.38
N VAL A 17 10.30 8.82 -16.93
CA VAL A 17 11.23 7.97 -16.17
C VAL A 17 12.62 8.05 -16.78
N GLY A 18 13.62 8.22 -15.91
CA GLY A 18 15.02 8.08 -16.25
C GLY A 18 15.61 6.85 -15.58
N PHE A 19 16.41 6.09 -16.32
CA PHE A 19 17.27 5.03 -15.81
C PHE A 19 18.73 5.36 -16.09
N ASN A 20 19.60 5.04 -15.14
CA ASN A 20 21.04 5.09 -15.32
C ASN A 20 21.65 3.81 -14.74
N PHE A 21 22.19 2.98 -15.63
CA PHE A 21 22.85 1.71 -15.31
C PHE A 21 24.36 1.90 -15.33
N ASP A 22 25.03 1.51 -14.25
CA ASP A 22 26.48 1.39 -14.22
C ASP A 22 26.85 -0.01 -14.72
N LEU A 23 27.27 -0.10 -15.99
CA LEU A 23 27.60 -1.38 -16.62
C LEU A 23 28.97 -1.92 -16.18
N SER A 24 29.79 -1.09 -15.52
CA SER A 24 31.08 -1.50 -14.95
C SER A 24 30.97 -2.00 -13.51
N ALA A 25 29.85 -1.73 -12.84
CA ALA A 25 29.65 -2.10 -11.46
C ALA A 25 29.37 -3.61 -11.33
N SER A 26 30.25 -4.33 -10.62
CA SER A 26 30.14 -5.77 -10.38
C SER A 26 28.90 -6.16 -9.56
N ASN A 27 28.35 -5.23 -8.76
CA ASN A 27 27.11 -5.42 -8.02
C ASN A 27 25.85 -5.05 -8.82
N GLY A 28 25.99 -4.70 -10.10
CA GLY A 28 24.89 -4.30 -10.97
C GLY A 28 24.23 -3.00 -10.52
N ALA A 29 25.01 -2.00 -10.10
CA ALA A 29 24.48 -0.72 -9.62
C ALA A 29 23.67 0.01 -10.71
N PHE A 30 22.52 0.55 -10.30
CA PHE A 30 21.67 1.37 -11.17
C PHE A 30 20.93 2.42 -10.35
N SER A 31 20.37 3.40 -11.03
CA SER A 31 19.49 4.40 -10.44
C SER A 31 18.33 4.68 -11.38
N TYR A 32 17.21 5.05 -10.78
CA TYR A 32 16.03 5.41 -11.53
C TYR A 32 15.28 6.52 -10.82
N ASN A 33 14.76 7.44 -11.62
CA ASN A 33 13.93 8.54 -11.17
C ASN A 33 12.72 8.64 -12.08
N GLY A 34 11.71 9.34 -11.61
CA GLY A 34 10.56 9.58 -12.45
C GLY A 34 9.54 10.52 -11.85
N LYS A 35 8.64 10.98 -12.72
CA LYS A 35 7.52 11.85 -12.41
C LYS A 35 6.26 11.28 -13.05
N LEU A 36 5.35 10.80 -12.22
CA LEU A 36 3.97 10.55 -12.61
C LEU A 36 3.20 11.86 -12.49
N HIS A 37 2.49 12.23 -13.56
CA HIS A 37 1.64 13.41 -13.59
C HIS A 37 0.23 13.08 -13.07
N GLU A 38 -0.65 14.09 -13.07
CA GLU A 38 -2.01 13.95 -12.58
C GLU A 38 -2.77 12.81 -13.25
N MET A 39 -3.47 12.02 -12.44
CA MET A 39 -4.33 10.93 -12.93
C MET A 39 -5.37 10.52 -11.88
N ASP A 40 -6.41 9.81 -12.32
CA ASP A 40 -7.33 9.11 -11.42
C ASP A 40 -6.63 7.89 -10.81
N GLY A 41 -6.48 7.88 -9.49
CA GLY A 41 -5.83 6.79 -8.75
C GLY A 41 -6.56 5.45 -8.85
N LYS A 42 -7.86 5.42 -9.17
CA LYS A 42 -8.61 4.17 -9.40
C LYS A 42 -8.04 3.33 -10.53
N VAL A 43 -7.34 3.94 -11.49
CA VAL A 43 -6.68 3.23 -12.60
C VAL A 43 -5.66 2.21 -12.08
N MET A 44 -5.03 2.50 -10.94
CA MET A 44 -4.03 1.62 -10.31
C MET A 44 -4.62 0.31 -9.78
N ASN A 45 -5.95 0.18 -9.68
CA ASN A 45 -6.61 -1.05 -9.26
C ASN A 45 -6.27 -2.27 -10.12
N ARG A 46 -5.81 -2.07 -11.36
CA ARG A 46 -5.29 -3.16 -12.22
C ARG A 46 -4.08 -3.87 -11.62
N ILE A 47 -3.33 -3.18 -10.75
CA ILE A 47 -2.11 -3.69 -10.09
C ILE A 47 -2.33 -3.83 -8.58
N THR A 48 -2.93 -2.85 -7.92
CA THR A 48 -3.04 -2.85 -6.45
C THR A 48 -3.95 -3.95 -5.92
N LYS A 49 -4.99 -4.35 -6.69
CA LYS A 49 -5.85 -5.47 -6.31
C LYS A 49 -5.11 -6.80 -6.31
N PRO A 50 -4.51 -7.25 -7.44
CA PRO A 50 -3.85 -8.56 -7.48
C PRO A 50 -2.56 -8.62 -6.66
N LEU A 51 -1.78 -7.54 -6.59
CA LEU A 51 -0.46 -7.56 -5.94
C LEU A 51 -0.48 -7.04 -4.50
N GLY A 52 -1.31 -6.04 -4.22
CA GLY A 52 -1.37 -5.39 -2.92
C GLY A 52 -2.51 -5.89 -2.03
N MET A 53 -3.48 -6.63 -2.58
CA MET A 53 -4.74 -6.92 -1.91
C MET A 53 -5.45 -5.64 -1.43
N VAL A 54 -5.32 -4.55 -2.20
CA VAL A 54 -5.93 -3.25 -1.91
C VAL A 54 -6.69 -2.74 -3.13
N GLN A 55 -7.94 -2.36 -2.91
CA GLN A 55 -8.72 -1.58 -3.87
C GLN A 55 -8.67 -0.10 -3.49
N ILE A 56 -8.34 0.77 -4.44
CA ILE A 56 -8.53 2.21 -4.33
C ILE A 56 -9.98 2.53 -4.70
N ASN A 57 -10.75 3.08 -3.75
CA ASN A 57 -12.12 3.51 -3.96
C ASN A 57 -12.17 4.89 -4.63
N ARG A 58 -11.28 5.78 -4.22
CA ARG A 58 -11.09 7.15 -4.71
C ARG A 58 -9.67 7.59 -4.38
N ALA A 59 -9.10 8.39 -5.26
CA ALA A 59 -7.85 9.12 -5.08
C ALA A 59 -7.63 10.01 -6.31
N LYS A 60 -7.36 11.29 -6.10
CA LYS A 60 -6.91 12.22 -7.13
C LYS A 60 -5.40 12.36 -7.02
N VAL A 61 -4.65 11.67 -7.89
CA VAL A 61 -3.19 11.82 -7.93
C VAL A 61 -2.86 13.15 -8.56
N LYS A 62 -2.07 13.99 -7.88
CA LYS A 62 -1.61 15.27 -8.42
C LYS A 62 -0.27 15.12 -9.11
N ASP A 63 0.69 14.55 -8.40
CA ASP A 63 1.95 14.11 -8.97
C ASP A 63 2.64 13.12 -8.04
N MET A 64 3.54 12.32 -8.59
CA MET A 64 4.46 11.50 -7.81
C MET A 64 5.86 11.62 -8.40
N ALA A 65 6.79 12.18 -7.65
CA ALA A 65 8.20 12.23 -8.01
C ALA A 65 9.02 11.29 -7.14
N PHE A 66 9.89 10.49 -7.74
CA PHE A 66 10.78 9.59 -7.01
C PHE A 66 12.21 9.64 -7.57
N SER A 67 13.17 9.36 -6.70
CA SER A 67 14.59 9.23 -7.06
C SER A 67 15.21 8.16 -6.19
N ILE A 68 15.68 7.08 -6.82
CA ILE A 68 16.09 5.85 -6.16
C ILE A 68 17.44 5.39 -6.75
N LYS A 69 18.35 5.00 -5.86
CA LYS A 69 19.58 4.26 -6.18
C LYS A 69 19.38 2.81 -5.75
N ALA A 70 19.88 1.88 -6.54
CA ALA A 70 19.73 0.47 -6.29
C ALA A 70 20.93 -0.33 -6.81
N ASP A 71 21.06 -1.54 -6.31
CA ASP A 71 22.00 -2.55 -6.79
C ASP A 71 21.28 -3.90 -6.85
N SER A 72 22.03 -4.99 -7.04
CA SER A 72 21.46 -6.34 -7.09
C SER A 72 20.72 -6.78 -5.82
N TYR A 73 20.92 -6.11 -4.69
CA TYR A 73 20.49 -6.53 -3.36
C TYR A 73 19.53 -5.55 -2.68
N ARG A 74 19.68 -4.25 -2.87
CA ARG A 74 18.94 -3.22 -2.14
C ARG A 74 18.68 -1.97 -2.93
N SER A 75 17.67 -1.22 -2.50
CA SER A 75 17.30 0.08 -3.07
C SER A 75 17.04 1.09 -1.97
N ALA A 76 17.52 2.31 -2.19
CA ALA A 76 17.35 3.43 -1.28
C ALA A 76 17.03 4.71 -2.06
N GLY A 77 16.14 5.53 -1.54
CA GLY A 77 15.74 6.74 -2.23
C GLY A 77 14.66 7.53 -1.50
N THR A 78 14.06 8.46 -2.23
CA THR A 78 12.95 9.26 -1.71
C THR A 78 11.81 9.33 -2.71
N MET A 79 10.61 9.55 -2.19
CA MET A 79 9.41 9.77 -2.97
C MET A 79 8.61 10.94 -2.38
N ALA A 80 8.19 11.83 -3.27
CA ALA A 80 7.22 12.88 -3.02
C ALA A 80 5.95 12.52 -3.78
N PHE A 81 4.89 12.13 -3.06
CA PHE A 81 3.63 11.73 -3.67
C PHE A 81 2.51 12.66 -3.20
N ARG A 82 2.00 13.50 -4.10
CA ARG A 82 0.89 14.43 -3.85
C ARG A 82 -0.41 13.84 -4.36
N PHE A 83 -1.41 13.81 -3.49
CA PHE A 83 -2.73 13.29 -3.81
C PHE A 83 -3.80 13.86 -2.89
N ASN A 84 -5.06 13.71 -3.31
CA ASN A 84 -6.23 14.09 -2.53
C ASN A 84 -7.30 13.01 -2.52
N ASP A 85 -8.15 13.04 -1.48
CA ASP A 85 -9.34 12.18 -1.35
C ASP A 85 -9.03 10.67 -1.52
N LEU A 86 -7.92 10.22 -0.91
CA LEU A 86 -7.53 8.82 -0.89
C LEU A 86 -8.46 8.03 0.04
N SER A 87 -9.12 7.03 -0.53
CA SER A 87 -9.80 5.99 0.23
C SER A 87 -9.57 4.63 -0.38
N VAL A 88 -9.38 3.63 0.47
CA VAL A 88 -9.06 2.25 0.08
C VAL A 88 -10.00 1.23 0.71
N ALA A 89 -10.09 0.05 0.11
CA ALA A 89 -10.69 -1.14 0.69
C ALA A 89 -9.65 -2.25 0.70
N MET A 90 -9.43 -2.83 1.87
CA MET A 90 -8.57 -3.99 2.04
C MET A 90 -9.31 -5.23 1.53
N LEU A 91 -8.60 -6.09 0.82
CA LEU A 91 -9.14 -7.29 0.20
C LEU A 91 -8.52 -8.54 0.83
N LYS A 92 -9.27 -9.63 0.84
CA LYS A 92 -8.75 -10.98 1.10
C LYS A 92 -9.23 -11.94 0.01
N LYS A 93 -8.49 -13.01 -0.23
CA LYS A 93 -8.95 -14.10 -1.07
C LYS A 93 -10.00 -14.91 -0.29
N ASP A 94 -11.17 -15.06 -0.88
CA ASP A 94 -12.18 -16.01 -0.46
C ASP A 94 -11.82 -17.37 -1.07
N THR A 95 -11.47 -18.33 -0.22
CA THR A 95 -11.04 -19.67 -0.62
C THR A 95 -12.17 -20.51 -1.20
N GLU A 96 -13.43 -20.25 -0.81
CA GLU A 96 -14.59 -21.00 -1.29
C GLU A 96 -15.05 -20.49 -2.65
N LYS A 97 -15.05 -19.17 -2.84
CA LYS A 97 -15.58 -18.53 -4.05
C LYS A 97 -14.51 -18.18 -5.09
N ASN A 98 -13.25 -18.46 -4.80
CA ASN A 98 -12.06 -18.08 -5.58
C ASN A 98 -12.10 -16.60 -6.05
N LYS A 99 -12.61 -15.71 -5.19
CA LYS A 99 -12.83 -14.28 -5.49
C LYS A 99 -12.21 -13.40 -4.41
N LEU A 100 -11.89 -12.15 -4.75
CA LEU A 100 -11.45 -11.17 -3.77
C LEU A 100 -12.67 -10.55 -3.06
N VAL A 101 -12.69 -10.60 -1.74
CA VAL A 101 -13.76 -10.01 -0.90
C VAL A 101 -13.21 -8.90 -0.02
N ARG A 102 -14.03 -7.88 0.26
CA ARG A 102 -13.63 -6.73 1.07
C ARG A 102 -13.57 -7.10 2.55
N GLN A 103 -12.56 -6.59 3.24
CA GLN A 103 -12.42 -6.66 4.69
C GLN A 103 -12.95 -5.36 5.29
N GLY A 104 -14.26 -5.31 5.57
CA GLY A 104 -14.95 -4.08 6.00
C GLY A 104 -14.31 -3.40 7.21
N LEU A 105 -14.05 -4.16 8.28
CA LEU A 105 -13.43 -3.63 9.50
C LEU A 105 -12.02 -3.09 9.26
N ILE A 106 -11.16 -3.85 8.55
CA ILE A 106 -9.79 -3.42 8.25
C ILE A 106 -9.80 -2.19 7.34
N SER A 107 -10.71 -2.16 6.35
CA SER A 107 -10.89 -1.00 5.47
C SER A 107 -11.29 0.23 6.28
N PHE A 108 -12.24 0.11 7.20
CA PHE A 108 -12.65 1.21 8.08
C PHE A 108 -11.48 1.74 8.91
N LEU A 109 -10.73 0.86 9.58
CA LEU A 109 -9.56 1.26 10.39
C LEU A 109 -8.48 1.93 9.53
N ALA A 110 -8.22 1.40 8.33
CA ALA A 110 -7.21 1.95 7.43
C ALA A 110 -7.54 3.39 7.01
N ASN A 111 -8.78 3.66 6.57
CA ASN A 111 -9.19 4.99 6.11
C ASN A 111 -9.30 6.01 7.25
N ASN A 112 -9.74 5.59 8.45
CA ASN A 112 -10.10 6.55 9.50
C ASN A 112 -8.99 6.81 10.51
N LEU A 113 -8.00 5.92 10.64
CA LEU A 113 -7.00 6.01 11.71
C LEU A 113 -5.56 6.09 11.22
N ILE A 114 -5.29 5.81 9.94
CA ILE A 114 -3.94 5.40 9.53
C ILE A 114 -3.49 6.11 8.26
N ILE A 115 -4.29 5.92 7.22
CA ILE A 115 -4.00 6.43 5.90
C ILE A 115 -4.33 7.91 5.89
N TYR A 116 -3.40 8.71 5.37
CA TYR A 116 -3.69 10.11 5.08
C TYR A 116 -4.61 10.16 3.86
N SER A 117 -5.75 10.84 3.98
CA SER A 117 -6.66 11.10 2.85
C SER A 117 -6.00 12.02 1.82
N ASP A 118 -5.11 12.91 2.28
CA ASP A 118 -4.45 13.92 1.48
C ASP A 118 -2.96 13.97 1.81
N ASN A 119 -2.13 14.25 0.80
CA ASN A 119 -0.74 14.61 1.00
C ASN A 119 -0.41 15.80 0.08
N PRO A 120 -0.15 17.02 0.62
CA PRO A 120 -0.07 17.37 2.04
C PRO A 120 -1.37 17.16 2.83
N SER A 121 -1.27 16.96 4.15
CA SER A 121 -2.43 16.85 5.04
C SER A 121 -3.21 18.18 5.14
N ALA A 122 -4.37 18.18 5.79
CA ALA A 122 -5.17 19.38 6.04
C ALA A 122 -4.36 20.53 6.67
N ASP A 123 -3.43 20.20 7.57
CA ASP A 123 -2.49 21.15 8.20
C ASP A 123 -1.31 21.55 7.30
N LYS A 124 -1.41 21.29 5.99
CA LYS A 124 -0.38 21.54 4.95
C LYS A 124 0.94 20.81 5.19
N LYS A 125 0.97 19.79 6.07
CA LYS A 125 2.16 18.99 6.32
C LYS A 125 2.37 17.99 5.19
N PHE A 126 3.44 18.18 4.42
CA PHE A 126 3.83 17.24 3.39
C PHE A 126 4.61 16.06 3.97
N THR A 127 4.16 14.84 3.68
CA THR A 127 4.86 13.61 4.04
C THR A 127 5.68 13.12 2.86
N ARG A 128 7.00 13.28 2.94
CA ARG A 128 7.95 12.67 2.01
C ARG A 128 8.31 11.28 2.50
N ALA A 129 8.28 10.29 1.61
CA ALA A 129 8.69 8.94 1.94
C ALA A 129 10.19 8.73 1.72
N VAL A 130 10.84 8.05 2.65
CA VAL A 130 12.18 7.48 2.51
C VAL A 130 12.03 6.01 2.15
N ILE A 131 12.59 5.61 1.03
CA ILE A 131 12.56 4.24 0.54
C ILE A 131 13.84 3.55 0.99
N ASN A 132 13.68 2.39 1.62
CA ASN A 132 14.74 1.43 1.84
C ASN A 132 14.12 0.03 1.70
N TYR A 133 14.50 -0.70 0.66
CA TYR A 133 13.93 -2.00 0.36
C TYR A 133 15.01 -3.00 -0.06
N THR A 134 15.05 -4.13 0.63
CA THR A 134 15.92 -5.27 0.34
C THR A 134 15.22 -6.21 -0.64
N ARG A 135 15.90 -6.55 -1.73
CA ARG A 135 15.43 -7.45 -2.78
C ARG A 135 15.52 -8.91 -2.30
N PRO A 136 14.44 -9.69 -2.33
CA PRO A 136 14.52 -11.15 -2.21
C PRO A 136 15.32 -11.71 -3.39
N GLU A 137 16.19 -12.68 -3.17
CA GLU A 137 17.05 -13.26 -4.23
C GLU A 137 16.24 -13.81 -5.42
N THR A 138 15.05 -14.35 -5.16
CA THR A 138 14.13 -14.88 -6.17
C THR A 138 13.30 -13.81 -6.90
N ALA A 139 13.35 -12.55 -6.46
CA ALA A 139 12.55 -11.49 -7.06
C ALA A 139 13.18 -11.03 -8.38
N SER A 140 12.39 -10.95 -9.45
CA SER A 140 12.84 -10.36 -10.71
C SER A 140 13.17 -8.87 -10.57
N PHE A 141 13.93 -8.33 -11.53
CA PHE A 141 14.28 -6.90 -11.59
C PHE A 141 13.05 -5.98 -11.52
N PHE A 142 12.00 -6.28 -12.30
CA PHE A 142 10.77 -5.48 -12.29
C PHE A 142 9.96 -5.60 -11.00
N SER A 143 9.91 -6.81 -10.41
CA SER A 143 9.28 -7.04 -9.11
C SER A 143 9.98 -6.20 -8.03
N PHE A 144 11.31 -6.14 -8.08
CA PHE A 144 12.11 -5.33 -7.18
C PHE A 144 11.76 -3.84 -7.30
N ILE A 145 11.77 -3.27 -8.51
CA ILE A 145 11.40 -1.86 -8.75
C ILE A 145 9.99 -1.56 -8.21
N TRP A 146 8.99 -2.36 -8.57
CA TRP A 146 7.62 -2.14 -8.12
C TRP A 146 7.51 -2.20 -6.59
N ARG A 147 8.18 -3.13 -5.93
CA ARG A 147 8.15 -3.26 -4.45
C ARG A 147 8.85 -2.10 -3.74
N SER A 148 9.95 -1.59 -4.30
CA SER A 148 10.60 -0.37 -3.81
C SER A 148 9.67 0.85 -3.90
N LEU A 149 9.03 1.05 -5.05
CA LEU A 149 8.05 2.12 -5.25
C LEU A 149 6.83 1.96 -4.33
N PHE A 150 6.31 0.73 -4.20
CA PHE A 150 5.19 0.43 -3.31
C PHE A 150 5.50 0.78 -1.85
N THR A 151 6.73 0.54 -1.41
CA THR A 151 7.20 0.97 -0.07
C THR A 151 7.13 2.49 0.08
N GLY A 152 7.59 3.24 -0.92
CA GLY A 152 7.46 4.70 -0.95
C GLY A 152 6.01 5.18 -0.90
N ILE A 153 5.11 4.51 -1.64
CA ILE A 153 3.67 4.82 -1.62
C ILE A 153 3.09 4.57 -0.22
N LYS A 154 3.35 3.41 0.39
CA LYS A 154 2.87 3.09 1.75
C LYS A 154 3.27 4.18 2.75
N TYR A 155 4.53 4.62 2.72
CA TYR A 155 5.02 5.62 3.67
C TYR A 155 4.46 7.02 3.38
N SER A 156 4.26 7.35 2.09
CA SER A 156 3.65 8.64 1.69
C SER A 156 2.21 8.75 2.17
N VAL A 157 1.47 7.64 2.16
CA VAL A 157 0.09 7.59 2.67
C VAL A 157 0.03 7.35 4.19
N GLY A 158 1.18 7.36 4.89
CA GLY A 158 1.25 7.27 6.35
C GLY A 158 1.29 5.85 6.93
N VAL A 159 1.39 4.80 6.11
CA VAL A 159 1.46 3.39 6.54
C VAL A 159 2.91 3.00 6.82
N THR A 160 3.37 3.27 8.04
CA THR A 160 4.71 2.86 8.51
C THR A 160 4.66 1.46 9.16
N PRO A 161 5.80 0.75 9.33
CA PRO A 161 5.82 -0.55 10.00
C PRO A 161 5.23 -0.49 11.42
N ALA A 162 5.44 0.61 12.14
CA ALA A 162 4.83 0.86 13.44
C ALA A 162 3.30 0.91 13.37
N LYS A 163 2.74 1.65 12.39
CA LYS A 163 1.28 1.69 12.19
C LYS A 163 0.72 0.35 11.72
N GLU A 164 1.45 -0.40 10.88
CA GLU A 164 1.04 -1.76 10.48
C GLU A 164 0.95 -2.71 11.69
N SER A 165 1.89 -2.61 12.64
CA SER A 165 1.83 -3.37 13.90
C SER A 165 0.61 -2.97 14.74
N ALA A 166 0.33 -1.67 14.86
CA ALA A 166 -0.84 -1.15 15.56
C ALA A 166 -2.18 -1.60 14.93
N ILE A 167 -2.24 -1.78 13.60
CA ILE A 167 -3.40 -2.38 12.92
C ILE A 167 -3.61 -3.80 13.41
N ARG A 168 -2.54 -4.61 13.37
CA ARG A 168 -2.61 -6.03 13.74
C ARG A 168 -3.08 -6.20 15.17
N SER A 169 -2.58 -5.38 16.09
CA SER A 169 -3.03 -5.43 17.49
C SER A 169 -4.48 -4.99 17.65
N LYS A 170 -4.92 -3.90 17.01
CA LYS A 170 -6.33 -3.47 17.06
C LYS A 170 -7.27 -4.51 16.45
N ILE A 171 -6.91 -5.12 15.32
CA ILE A 171 -7.70 -6.21 14.73
C ILE A 171 -7.82 -7.37 15.72
N ALA A 172 -6.71 -7.81 16.32
CA ALA A 172 -6.72 -8.89 17.30
C ALA A 172 -7.63 -8.58 18.49
N GLN A 173 -7.57 -7.35 19.03
CA GLN A 173 -8.46 -6.89 20.10
C GLN A 173 -9.93 -6.92 19.68
N PHE A 174 -10.26 -6.44 18.48
CA PHE A 174 -11.64 -6.46 17.97
C PHE A 174 -12.17 -7.88 17.76
N GLU A 175 -11.35 -8.80 17.27
CA GLU A 175 -11.74 -10.20 17.10
C GLU A 175 -11.94 -10.90 18.46
N GLN A 176 -11.06 -10.66 19.45
CA GLN A 176 -11.26 -11.15 20.82
C GLN A 176 -12.56 -10.61 21.44
N MET A 177 -12.83 -9.31 21.31
CA MET A 177 -14.08 -8.72 21.81
C MET A 177 -15.33 -9.32 21.17
N LYS A 178 -15.27 -9.73 19.89
CA LYS A 178 -16.40 -10.43 19.23
C LYS A 178 -16.61 -11.81 19.83
N VAL A 179 -15.54 -12.59 20.01
CA VAL A 179 -15.59 -13.94 20.59
C VAL A 179 -16.15 -13.89 22.02
N ASP A 180 -15.66 -12.97 22.85
CA ASP A 180 -16.19 -12.78 24.20
C ASP A 180 -17.67 -12.42 24.20
N ARG A 181 -18.08 -11.56 23.25
CA ARG A 181 -19.48 -11.14 23.12
C ARG A 181 -20.38 -12.31 22.68
N THR A 182 -19.93 -13.19 21.78
CA THR A 182 -20.69 -14.38 21.37
C THR A 182 -20.78 -15.38 22.52
N GLN A 183 -19.68 -15.66 23.22
CA GLN A 183 -19.69 -16.53 24.41
C GLN A 183 -20.63 -16.01 25.50
N ARG A 184 -20.63 -14.69 25.77
CA ARG A 184 -21.56 -14.06 26.72
C ARG A 184 -23.02 -14.20 26.28
N ARG A 185 -23.31 -14.14 24.98
CA ARG A 185 -24.68 -14.34 24.44
C ARG A 185 -25.13 -15.79 24.61
N GLU A 186 -24.30 -16.74 24.21
CA GLU A 186 -24.57 -18.18 24.35
C GLU A 186 -24.80 -18.57 25.81
N THR A 187 -23.95 -18.09 26.73
CA THR A 187 -24.11 -18.32 28.17
C THR A 187 -25.43 -17.74 28.71
N ARG A 188 -25.84 -16.56 28.23
CA ARG A 188 -27.13 -15.94 28.61
C ARG A 188 -28.31 -16.75 28.09
N GLU A 189 -28.25 -17.25 26.87
CA GLU A 189 -29.29 -18.10 26.28
C GLU A 189 -29.42 -19.44 27.00
N MET A 190 -28.29 -20.08 27.31
CA MET A 190 -28.25 -21.32 28.12
C MET A 190 -28.89 -21.10 29.50
N ARG A 191 -28.53 -20.01 30.20
CA ARG A 191 -29.14 -19.66 31.50
C ARG A 191 -30.66 -19.44 31.41
N LYS A 192 -31.16 -18.84 30.32
CA LYS A 192 -32.60 -18.67 30.10
C LYS A 192 -33.30 -20.00 29.82
N ARG A 193 -32.71 -20.88 29.00
CA ARG A 193 -33.26 -22.22 28.71
C ARG A 193 -33.33 -23.09 29.97
N MET A 194 -32.32 -23.00 30.84
CA MET A 194 -32.27 -23.74 32.12
C MET A 194 -33.27 -23.21 33.16
N ARG A 195 -33.74 -21.96 33.05
CA ARG A 195 -34.76 -21.38 33.95
C ARG A 195 -36.20 -21.66 33.53
N ASN A 196 -36.43 -22.07 32.28
CA ASN A 196 -37.75 -22.34 31.70
C ASN A 196 -38.05 -23.86 31.59
N ARG A 197 -37.24 -24.71 32.24
CA ARG A 197 -37.47 -26.14 32.44
C ARG A 197 -37.65 -26.38 33.92
#